data_AF-A0A9E3VWG4-F1
#
_entry.id   AF-A0A9E3VWG4-F1
#
_cell.length_a   1.000
_cell.length_b   1.000
_cell.length_c   1.000
_cell.angle_alpha   90.00
_cell.angle_beta   90.00
_cell.angle_gamma   90.00
#
_symmetry.space_group_name_H-M   'P 1'
#
loop_
_entity.id
_entity.type
_entity.pdbx_description
1 polymer ?
#
loop_
_entity_poly.entity_id
_entity_poly.type
_entity_poly.pdbx_seq_one_letter_code
_entity_poly.pdbx_strand_id
1 'polypeptide(L)'
;IDADSLKSGWVSLTQCHDNLDAVPNLQITFRENYVRDLKVVSASRIEQAWVEGPSVQLLNIEPGARLCLSALTRALRNTGNGYFNLSSGPYMRKFLDGYYPMRVSLDIDYPAYLLTLIDMTPPAQPGLMLEERPGTLHLDALFEGELRLLIQFDTP
;
A
#
# COMPACT_ATOMS: atom_id res chain seq x y z
N ILE A 1 -5.51 -2.78 -10.47
CA ILE A 1 -6.91 -2.36 -10.70
C ILE A 1 -7.43 -3.13 -11.91
N ASP A 2 -8.67 -3.60 -11.86
CA ASP A 2 -9.34 -4.28 -12.97
C ASP A 2 -10.80 -3.80 -13.11
N ALA A 3 -11.55 -4.36 -14.06
CA ALA A 3 -12.94 -3.96 -14.31
C ALA A 3 -13.87 -4.17 -13.10
N ASP A 4 -13.60 -5.20 -12.28
CA ASP A 4 -14.39 -5.46 -11.07
C ASP A 4 -14.01 -4.51 -9.93
N SER A 5 -12.77 -4.05 -9.89
CA SER A 5 -12.31 -2.99 -8.99
C SER A 5 -13.11 -1.71 -9.24
N LEU A 6 -13.35 -1.34 -10.51
CA LEU A 6 -14.14 -0.15 -10.86
C LEU A 6 -15.59 -0.21 -10.35
N LYS A 7 -16.17 -1.42 -10.27
CA LYS A 7 -17.54 -1.62 -9.78
C LYS A 7 -17.61 -1.71 -8.26
N SER A 8 -16.64 -2.40 -7.66
CA SER A 8 -16.70 -2.81 -6.25
C SER A 8 -15.92 -1.90 -5.31
N GLY A 9 -14.93 -1.17 -5.84
CA GLY A 9 -13.95 -0.38 -5.08
C GLY A 9 -12.87 -1.20 -4.38
N TRP A 10 -12.89 -2.53 -4.51
CA TRP A 10 -11.86 -3.42 -3.96
C TRP A 10 -10.73 -3.59 -4.97
N VAL A 11 -9.50 -3.50 -4.50
CA VAL A 11 -8.28 -3.63 -5.30
C VAL A 11 -7.38 -4.68 -4.65
N SER A 12 -6.77 -5.52 -5.47
CA SER A 12 -5.74 -6.46 -5.02
C SER A 12 -4.49 -5.71 -4.54
N LEU A 13 -4.00 -6.10 -3.37
CA LEU A 13 -2.79 -5.58 -2.74
C LEU A 13 -1.82 -6.73 -2.48
N THR A 14 -0.57 -6.54 -2.90
CA THR A 14 0.58 -7.30 -2.41
C THR A 14 1.50 -6.30 -1.73
N GLN A 15 1.92 -6.59 -0.50
CA GLN A 15 2.74 -5.68 0.29
C GLN A 15 3.86 -6.46 0.97
N CYS A 16 5.11 -6.02 0.79
CA CYS A 16 6.25 -6.55 1.52
C CYS A 16 6.79 -5.48 2.49
N HIS A 17 7.15 -5.93 3.69
CA HIS A 17 7.88 -5.18 4.69
C HIS A 17 9.26 -5.80 4.79
N ASP A 18 10.27 -5.07 4.32
CA ASP A 18 11.68 -5.46 4.39
C ASP A 18 12.35 -4.82 5.60
N ASN A 19 13.34 -5.50 6.17
CA ASN A 19 14.13 -5.04 7.31
C ASN A 19 13.25 -4.57 8.49
N LEU A 20 12.26 -5.39 8.86
CA LEU A 20 11.44 -5.14 10.04
C LEU A 20 12.32 -4.97 11.28
N ASP A 21 11.94 -4.05 12.16
CA ASP A 21 12.63 -3.82 13.43
C ASP A 21 12.59 -5.11 14.28
N ALA A 22 13.74 -5.48 14.85
CA ALA A 22 13.86 -6.69 15.65
C ALA A 22 13.23 -6.48 17.02
N VAL A 23 12.02 -7.01 17.22
CA VAL A 23 11.24 -6.89 18.44
C VAL A 23 10.55 -8.21 18.78
N PRO A 24 10.18 -8.47 20.05
CA PRO A 24 9.49 -9.70 20.42
C PRO A 24 8.09 -9.82 19.82
N ASN A 25 7.39 -8.69 19.64
CA ASN A 25 6.02 -8.66 19.12
C ASN A 25 5.86 -7.49 18.16
N LEU A 26 5.24 -7.74 17.01
CA LEU A 26 4.86 -6.71 16.05
C LEU A 26 3.47 -7.03 15.48
N GLN A 27 2.66 -5.99 15.28
CA GLN A 27 1.37 -6.11 14.64
C GLN A 27 1.31 -5.21 13.41
N ILE A 28 0.82 -5.76 12.30
CA ILE A 28 0.48 -5.00 11.10
C ILE A 28 -1.03 -4.88 11.04
N THR A 29 -1.54 -3.66 11.05
CA THR A 29 -2.97 -3.40 11.12
C THR A 29 -3.49 -2.85 9.80
N PHE A 30 -4.69 -3.25 9.45
CA PHE A 30 -5.48 -2.68 8.38
C PHE A 30 -6.76 -2.11 8.97
N ARG A 31 -7.36 -1.13 8.28
CA ARG A 31 -8.64 -0.57 8.70
C ARG A 31 -9.73 -1.63 8.57
N GLU A 32 -10.43 -1.90 9.67
CA GLU A 32 -11.55 -2.83 9.70
C GLU A 32 -12.62 -2.45 8.65
N ASN A 33 -13.21 -3.44 7.99
CA ASN A 33 -14.14 -3.31 6.86
C ASN A 33 -13.56 -2.71 5.55
N TYR A 34 -12.27 -2.38 5.53
CA TYR A 34 -11.54 -1.91 4.34
C TYR A 34 -10.47 -2.89 3.87
N VAL A 35 -10.36 -4.04 4.52
CA VAL A 35 -9.52 -5.17 4.11
C VAL A 35 -10.34 -6.45 4.14
N ARG A 36 -10.05 -7.37 3.22
CA ARG A 36 -10.54 -8.76 3.25
C ARG A 36 -9.54 -9.68 2.58
N ASP A 37 -9.71 -10.98 2.77
CA ASP A 37 -8.83 -12.02 2.22
C ASP A 37 -7.34 -11.80 2.55
N LEU A 38 -7.07 -11.23 3.74
CA LEU A 38 -5.72 -10.97 4.24
C LEU A 38 -5.00 -12.29 4.49
N LYS A 39 -3.78 -12.42 3.94
CA LYS A 39 -2.95 -13.62 4.03
C LYS A 39 -1.49 -13.25 4.20
N VAL A 40 -0.79 -14.05 5.00
CA VAL A 40 0.68 -14.10 4.99
C VAL A 40 1.11 -14.90 3.76
N VAL A 41 1.83 -14.26 2.84
CA VAL A 41 2.37 -14.90 1.63
C VAL A 41 3.71 -15.55 1.94
N SER A 42 4.55 -14.86 2.68
CA SER A 42 5.85 -15.36 3.12
C SER A 42 6.33 -14.61 4.35
N ALA A 43 7.04 -15.30 5.24
CA ALA A 43 7.74 -14.71 6.38
C ALA A 43 9.15 -15.30 6.45
N SER A 44 10.15 -14.47 6.70
CA SER A 44 11.53 -14.91 6.92
C SER A 44 12.15 -14.18 8.10
N ARG A 45 12.93 -14.92 8.89
CA ARG A 45 13.53 -14.46 10.15
C ARG A 45 12.48 -13.92 11.14
N ILE A 46 11.33 -14.58 11.17
CA ILE A 46 10.19 -14.33 12.06
C ILE A 46 9.77 -15.71 12.55
N GLU A 47 9.72 -15.92 13.86
CA GLU A 47 9.38 -17.24 14.42
C GLU A 47 7.94 -17.63 14.08
N GLN A 48 6.99 -16.71 14.26
CA GLN A 48 5.57 -16.96 13.97
C GLN A 48 4.92 -15.74 13.33
N ALA A 49 4.07 -15.98 12.34
CA ALA A 49 3.25 -14.97 11.67
C ALA A 49 1.86 -15.54 11.37
N TRP A 50 0.80 -14.89 11.86
CA TRP A 50 -0.58 -15.33 11.62
C TRP A 50 -1.54 -14.15 11.46
N VAL A 51 -2.66 -14.41 10.81
CA VAL A 51 -3.73 -13.41 10.61
C VAL A 51 -4.69 -13.47 11.79
N GLU A 52 -5.04 -12.31 12.33
CA GLU A 52 -6.05 -12.14 13.37
C GLU A 52 -6.94 -10.94 13.03
N GLY A 53 -8.18 -11.22 12.61
CA GLY A 53 -9.12 -10.19 12.13
C GLY A 53 -8.53 -9.36 10.98
N PRO A 54 -8.57 -8.02 11.04
CA PRO A 54 -7.97 -7.14 10.03
C PRO A 54 -6.48 -6.86 10.30
N SER A 55 -5.75 -7.81 10.90
CA SER A 55 -4.34 -7.62 11.26
C SER A 55 -3.50 -8.88 11.09
N VAL A 56 -2.19 -8.70 11.04
CA VAL A 56 -1.19 -9.78 11.08
C VAL A 56 -0.36 -9.62 12.34
N GLN A 57 -0.26 -10.68 13.12
CA GLN A 57 0.54 -10.77 14.33
C GLN A 57 1.87 -11.44 14.00
N LEU A 58 2.95 -10.92 14.56
CA LEU A 58 4.30 -11.47 14.43
C LEU A 58 4.91 -11.67 15.83
N LEU A 59 5.57 -12.80 16.03
CA LEU A 59 6.30 -13.13 17.24
C LEU A 59 7.78 -13.38 16.93
N ASN A 60 8.65 -12.85 17.77
CA ASN A 60 10.11 -13.00 17.74
C ASN A 60 10.70 -12.67 16.35
N ILE A 61 10.73 -11.37 16.05
CA ILE A 61 11.26 -10.82 14.80
C ILE A 61 12.77 -10.63 14.94
N GLU A 62 13.55 -11.26 14.07
CA GLU A 62 15.01 -11.14 14.05
C GLU A 62 15.49 -10.01 13.13
N PRO A 63 16.75 -9.54 13.26
CA PRO A 63 17.32 -8.55 12.36
C PRO A 63 17.27 -8.97 10.88
N GLY A 64 16.85 -8.04 10.02
CA GLY A 64 16.71 -8.28 8.58
C GLY A 64 15.48 -9.11 8.20
N ALA A 65 14.52 -9.24 9.11
CA ALA A 65 13.25 -9.92 8.84
C ALA A 65 12.48 -9.31 7.68
N ARG A 66 11.78 -10.17 6.95
CA ARG A 66 10.90 -9.80 5.84
C ARG A 66 9.56 -10.50 5.97
N LEU A 67 8.50 -9.75 5.72
CA LEU A 67 7.14 -10.26 5.64
C LEU A 67 6.49 -9.79 4.34
N CYS A 68 5.85 -10.69 3.60
CA CYS A 68 5.00 -10.32 2.47
C CYS A 68 3.57 -10.79 2.71
N LEU A 69 2.64 -9.91 2.39
CA LEU A 69 1.20 -10.05 2.60
C LEU A 69 0.47 -9.91 1.27
N SER A 70 -0.72 -10.51 1.20
CA SER A 70 -1.69 -10.25 0.15
C SER A 70 -3.05 -9.99 0.78
N ALA A 71 -3.83 -9.11 0.16
CA ALA A 71 -5.18 -8.79 0.58
C ALA A 71 -5.98 -8.17 -0.57
N LEU A 72 -7.30 -8.04 -0.38
CA LEU A 72 -8.11 -7.08 -1.09
C LEU A 72 -8.33 -5.87 -0.18
N THR A 73 -8.07 -4.66 -0.68
CA THR A 73 -8.31 -3.42 0.04
C THR A 73 -9.36 -2.57 -0.65
N ARG A 74 -10.25 -1.94 0.14
CA ARG A 74 -11.27 -1.04 -0.39
C ARG A 74 -10.68 0.37 -0.55
N ALA A 75 -9.77 0.49 -1.51
CA ALA A 75 -8.94 1.67 -1.71
C ALA A 75 -9.37 2.53 -2.92
N LEU A 76 -10.18 1.97 -3.83
CA LEU A 76 -10.65 2.67 -5.02
C LEU A 76 -12.07 3.19 -4.82
N ARG A 77 -12.28 4.47 -5.10
CA ARG A 77 -13.58 5.12 -4.96
C ARG A 77 -13.99 5.75 -6.29
N ASN A 78 -15.17 5.39 -6.78
CA ASN A 78 -15.84 6.14 -7.85
C ASN A 78 -16.34 7.47 -7.28
N THR A 79 -15.91 8.59 -7.88
CA THR A 79 -16.28 9.95 -7.46
C THR A 79 -17.39 10.55 -8.33
N GLY A 80 -17.92 9.78 -9.30
CA GLY A 80 -18.97 10.17 -10.23
C GLY A 80 -18.40 10.57 -11.59
N ASN A 81 -19.25 10.62 -12.62
CA ASN A 81 -18.92 11.12 -13.97
C ASN A 81 -17.66 10.49 -14.62
N GLY A 82 -17.38 9.22 -14.33
CA GLY A 82 -16.22 8.51 -14.89
C GLY A 82 -14.91 8.70 -14.10
N TYR A 83 -14.93 9.43 -12.99
CA TYR A 83 -13.74 9.67 -12.17
C TYR A 83 -13.57 8.65 -11.03
N PHE A 84 -12.31 8.31 -10.76
CA PHE A 84 -11.92 7.36 -9.73
C PHE A 84 -10.73 7.87 -8.92
N ASN A 85 -10.79 7.68 -7.60
CA ASN A 85 -9.71 8.01 -6.68
C ASN A 85 -9.20 6.73 -6.02
N LEU A 86 -7.91 6.43 -6.19
CA LEU A 86 -7.20 5.40 -5.43
C LEU A 86 -6.49 6.07 -4.25
N SER A 87 -6.81 5.66 -3.03
CA SER A 87 -6.11 6.11 -1.82
C SER A 87 -5.09 5.08 -1.35
N SER A 88 -3.86 5.50 -1.08
CA SER A 88 -2.81 4.65 -0.52
C SER A 88 -2.12 5.27 0.68
N GLY A 89 -1.79 4.46 1.67
CA GLY A 89 -1.29 4.89 2.98
C GLY A 89 -2.38 5.13 4.03
N PRO A 90 -2.07 5.80 5.15
CA PRO A 90 -0.81 6.51 5.41
C PRO A 90 0.38 5.57 5.56
N TYR A 91 1.51 5.97 4.98
CA TYR A 91 2.81 5.36 5.25
C TYR A 91 3.58 6.24 6.23
N MET A 92 4.06 5.64 7.31
CA MET A 92 4.90 6.33 8.28
C MET A 92 5.69 5.34 9.10
N ARG A 93 6.86 5.77 9.59
CA ARG A 93 7.58 5.15 10.69
C ARG A 93 7.68 6.17 11.81
N LYS A 94 6.98 5.93 12.91
CA LYS A 94 6.85 6.88 14.02
C LYS A 94 7.22 6.19 15.33
N PHE A 95 8.02 6.86 16.15
CA PHE A 95 8.26 6.46 17.54
C PHE A 95 8.11 7.69 18.42
N LEU A 96 7.22 7.59 19.41
CA LEU A 96 6.77 8.71 20.23
C LEU A 96 6.27 9.88 19.35
N ASP A 97 6.91 11.04 19.42
CA ASP A 97 6.61 12.27 18.70
C ASP A 97 7.42 12.45 17.42
N GLY A 98 8.43 11.60 17.16
CA GLY A 98 9.32 11.69 16.00
C GLY A 98 8.95 10.75 14.86
N TYR A 99 9.18 11.22 13.63
CA TYR A 99 9.17 10.38 12.43
C TYR A 99 10.60 9.98 12.07
N TYR A 100 10.73 8.77 11.54
CA TYR A 100 11.99 8.25 11.01
C TYR A 100 11.92 8.19 9.50
N PRO A 101 13.04 8.41 8.79
CA PRO A 101 13.09 8.22 7.35
C PRO A 101 12.64 6.82 6.96
N MET A 102 11.84 6.73 5.91
CA MET A 102 11.42 5.47 5.31
C MET A 102 11.40 5.57 3.79
N ARG A 103 11.61 4.44 3.12
CA ARG A 103 11.40 4.29 1.69
C ARG A 103 10.13 3.51 1.41
N VAL A 104 9.33 3.96 0.47
CA VAL A 104 8.17 3.24 -0.08
C VAL A 104 8.33 3.15 -1.58
N SER A 105 8.29 1.94 -2.12
CA SER A 105 8.15 1.71 -3.55
C SER A 105 6.75 1.13 -3.79
N LEU A 106 6.02 1.68 -4.76
CA LEU A 106 4.64 1.32 -5.06
C LEU A 106 4.45 1.18 -6.57
N ASP A 107 3.99 0.00 -6.98
CA ASP A 107 3.56 -0.27 -8.34
C ASP A 107 2.03 -0.32 -8.39
N ILE A 108 1.44 0.38 -9.36
CA ILE A 108 0.00 0.41 -9.61
C ILE A 108 -0.26 -0.04 -11.04
N ASP A 109 -0.74 -1.27 -11.20
CA ASP A 109 -1.20 -1.76 -12.49
C ASP A 109 -2.68 -1.43 -12.71
N TYR A 110 -3.02 -1.00 -13.90
CA TYR A 110 -4.39 -0.69 -14.31
C TYR A 110 -4.60 -0.90 -15.81
N PRO A 111 -5.82 -1.25 -16.26
CA PRO A 111 -6.13 -1.36 -17.68
C PRO A 111 -6.10 0.01 -18.35
N ALA A 112 -5.05 0.30 -19.13
CA ALA A 112 -4.88 1.56 -19.87
C ALA A 112 -6.01 1.86 -20.89
N TYR A 113 -6.81 0.85 -21.24
CA TYR A 113 -7.98 1.00 -22.11
C TYR A 113 -9.27 1.37 -21.34
N LEU A 114 -9.25 1.32 -20.00
CA LEU A 114 -10.39 1.72 -19.14
C LEU A 114 -10.09 2.93 -18.27
N LEU A 115 -8.82 3.19 -17.96
CA LEU A 115 -8.42 4.28 -17.07
C LEU A 115 -7.25 5.06 -17.67
N THR A 116 -7.31 6.38 -17.53
CA THR A 116 -6.20 7.29 -17.77
C THR A 116 -5.85 7.99 -16.46
N LEU A 117 -4.55 8.15 -16.17
CA LEU A 117 -4.10 8.94 -15.02
C LEU A 117 -4.37 10.43 -15.29
N ILE A 118 -4.97 11.11 -14.31
CA ILE A 118 -5.22 12.55 -14.36
C ILE A 118 -4.21 13.30 -13.50
N ASP A 119 -4.08 12.87 -12.25
CA ASP A 119 -3.30 13.59 -11.23
C ASP A 119 -2.91 12.67 -10.08
N MET A 120 -1.89 13.08 -9.34
CA MET A 120 -1.44 12.46 -8.11
C MET A 120 -1.11 13.51 -7.06
N THR A 121 -1.64 13.32 -5.86
CA THR A 121 -1.31 14.16 -4.69
C THR A 121 -0.57 13.32 -3.62
N PRO A 122 0.57 13.82 -3.10
CA PRO A 122 1.34 14.96 -3.60
C PRO A 122 1.93 14.70 -5.00
N PRO A 123 2.19 15.75 -5.80
CA PRO A 123 2.86 15.60 -7.08
C PRO A 123 4.33 15.18 -6.90
N ALA A 124 4.95 14.72 -7.99
CA ALA A 124 6.38 14.39 -8.00
C ALA A 124 7.22 15.58 -7.52
N GLN A 125 8.15 15.31 -6.61
CA GLN A 125 8.98 16.31 -5.93
C GLN A 125 10.25 15.64 -5.39
N PRO A 126 11.26 16.39 -4.90
CA PRO A 126 12.44 15.77 -4.30
C PRO A 126 12.05 14.77 -3.20
N GLY A 127 12.53 13.53 -3.34
CA GLY A 127 12.17 12.42 -2.44
C GLY A 127 10.87 11.69 -2.80
N LEU A 128 10.16 12.06 -3.87
CA LEU A 128 9.02 11.32 -4.43
C LEU A 128 9.11 11.34 -5.96
N MET A 129 9.51 10.22 -6.54
CA MET A 129 9.60 10.01 -7.97
C MET A 129 8.35 9.27 -8.46
N LEU A 130 7.92 9.62 -9.67
CA LEU A 130 6.83 8.95 -10.39
C LEU A 130 7.33 8.63 -11.80
N GLU A 131 7.23 7.36 -12.18
CA GLU A 131 7.43 6.90 -13.55
C GLU A 131 6.10 6.36 -14.10
N GLU A 132 5.63 6.94 -15.19
CA GLU A 132 4.38 6.56 -15.83
C GLU A 132 4.64 5.73 -17.07
N ARG A 133 3.93 4.62 -17.21
CA ARG A 133 3.88 3.81 -18.44
C ARG A 133 2.42 3.47 -18.73
N PRO A 134 2.06 3.19 -19.99
CA PRO A 134 0.70 2.74 -20.30
C PRO A 134 0.30 1.53 -19.45
N GLY A 135 -0.66 1.75 -18.53
CA GLY A 135 -1.22 0.72 -17.67
C GLY A 135 -0.42 0.40 -16.39
N THR A 136 0.67 1.11 -16.12
CA THR A 136 1.43 0.94 -14.88
C THR A 136 1.98 2.28 -14.40
N LEU A 137 1.87 2.55 -13.09
CA LEU A 137 2.60 3.62 -12.41
C LEU A 137 3.62 3.00 -11.47
N HIS A 138 4.85 3.49 -11.51
CA HIS A 138 5.87 3.16 -10.52
C HIS A 138 6.19 4.41 -9.70
N LEU A 139 6.13 4.29 -8.37
CA LEU A 139 6.48 5.35 -7.44
C LEU A 139 7.61 4.88 -6.54
N ASP A 140 8.57 5.76 -6.29
CA ASP A 140 9.58 5.58 -5.23
C ASP A 140 9.64 6.85 -4.38
N ALA A 141 9.47 6.68 -3.07
CA ALA A 141 9.44 7.77 -2.12
C ALA A 141 10.44 7.52 -0.99
N LEU A 142 11.31 8.50 -0.70
CA LEU A 142 12.13 8.57 0.51
C LEU A 142 11.72 9.83 1.29
N PHE A 143 11.12 9.63 2.45
CA PHE A 143 10.55 10.74 3.22
C PHE A 143 10.64 10.49 4.73
N GLU A 144 10.51 11.57 5.49
CA GLU A 144 10.28 11.56 6.94
C GLU A 144 8.96 12.27 7.20
N GLY A 145 8.04 11.62 7.91
CA GLY A 145 6.69 12.12 8.13
C GLY A 145 5.61 11.08 7.85
N GLU A 146 4.45 11.56 7.44
CA GLU A 146 3.31 10.74 7.00
C GLU A 146 3.04 10.99 5.52
N LEU A 147 3.14 9.94 4.70
CA LEU A 147 2.82 10.01 3.28
C LEU A 147 1.44 9.40 3.02
N ARG A 148 0.55 10.21 2.43
CA ARG A 148 -0.72 9.76 1.86
C ARG A 148 -0.70 10.04 0.37
N LEU A 149 -1.03 9.03 -0.42
CA LEU A 149 -1.14 9.16 -1.86
C LEU A 149 -2.61 9.15 -2.25
N LEU A 150 -2.99 10.10 -3.09
CA LEU A 150 -4.26 10.13 -3.80
C LEU A 150 -3.96 10.12 -5.29
N ILE A 151 -4.30 9.03 -5.98
CA ILE A 151 -4.11 8.88 -7.41
C ILE A 151 -5.49 8.98 -8.07
N GLN A 152 -5.61 9.85 -9.06
CA GLN A 152 -6.88 10.15 -9.72
C GLN A 152 -6.87 9.65 -11.16
N PHE A 153 -7.92 8.94 -11.54
CA PHE A 153 -8.11 8.42 -12.88
C PHE A 153 -9.45 8.87 -13.44
N ASP A 154 -9.57 8.98 -14.77
CA ASP A 154 -10.84 9.00 -15.49
C ASP A 154 -10.97 7.79 -16.40
N THR A 155 -12.21 7.49 -16.78
CA THR A 155 -12.51 6.62 -17.90
C THR A 155 -12.43 7.42 -19.20
N PRO A 156 -11.71 6.94 -20.23
CA PRO A 156 -11.60 7.59 -21.53
C PRO A 156 -12.95 7.87 -22.23
#